data_AF-A0A8J9YZ64-F1
#
_entry.id   AF-A0A8J9YZ64-F1
#
_cell.length_a   1.000
_cell.length_b   1.000
_cell.length_c   1.000
_cell.angle_alpha   90.00
_cell.angle_beta   90.00
_cell.angle_gamma   90.00
#
_symmetry.space_group_name_H-M   'P 1'
#
loop_
_entity.id
_entity.type
_entity.pdbx_description
1 polymer ?
#
loop_
_entity_poly.entity_id
_entity_poly.type
_entity_poly.pdbx_seq_one_letter_code
_entity_poly.pdbx_strand_id
1 'polypeptide(L)'
;MSSAAAARPHPGLWVIVVCLVPWQTIGQTTDGSFRDNKGTEFVLSFVQNFKRDGHRPQLLITGSNQSPTSVVVDVPVVGFTSTVNVRFGEVATVNLPRDGVEMQGSRKGRNAVSIRADDDITVYGVFSERDSSDGYLGLPTDVLGTEYLVPCNTVTSNRPEEGFVHIPSEFGLVGVYDNTAVKILPRQHVIFEDQSYDAGETITTTLNKFETMQIQSDDDLTGSRIISDKPVAVLSGNVFTSVGTAAEVRGSGTHIVEMIPPVSTWGKEFALVPLKERQKGDVFRVLAANDDTQVNLTGNVPRTLQAGEFWEFNLPSYRYKHLTTSKPALLVQYSKSKTADQARADPFMMLVPAVSQFAANYSFTTVDFAVLRLVGTYHLNVVVSTSEKEGLRLDDNPLDSGIQWSVIPGTQMSAARLDVMCGSHTLVHISSAVTFGVSMYGFTDWDGYGYPGGLCLATHTLQNVDGGQNTGHQHSMEANENMLSTAGPSKTAQWKDYTESKILIIGFCALLLVSMISGVLQIKNMCKGTISSTSMEVLELEDSNDD
;
A
#
# COMPACT_ATOMS: atom_id res chain seq x y z
N MET A 1 3.26 -74.65 63.26
CA MET A 1 2.77 -75.83 62.50
C MET A 1 1.33 -75.49 62.12
N SER A 2 0.90 -75.43 60.87
CA SER A 2 1.38 -75.99 59.60
C SER A 2 1.15 -74.93 58.49
N SER A 3 2.08 -74.62 57.58
CA SER A 3 2.48 -75.38 56.37
C SER A 3 1.33 -76.16 55.73
N ALA A 4 1.14 -76.24 54.42
CA ALA A 4 1.67 -75.56 53.25
C ALA A 4 0.84 -76.08 52.05
N ALA A 5 0.79 -75.25 51.01
CA ALA A 5 0.77 -75.61 49.59
C ALA A 5 -0.45 -76.31 48.93
N ALA A 6 -0.99 -75.55 47.96
CA ALA A 6 -1.18 -75.88 46.54
C ALA A 6 -2.56 -76.39 46.04
N ALA A 7 -3.23 -75.56 45.23
CA ALA A 7 -3.78 -75.92 43.91
C ALA A 7 -4.20 -74.65 43.10
N ARG A 8 -4.18 -74.78 41.77
CA ARG A 8 -4.18 -73.77 40.68
C ARG A 8 -5.48 -72.93 40.53
N PRO A 9 -5.47 -71.85 39.71
CA PRO A 9 -6.34 -71.90 38.53
C PRO A 9 -5.82 -71.25 37.21
N HIS A 10 -6.63 -71.50 36.18
CA HIS A 10 -6.54 -71.30 34.73
C HIS A 10 -6.53 -69.83 34.21
N PRO A 11 -6.30 -69.60 32.89
CA PRO A 11 -5.82 -68.33 32.35
C PRO A 11 -6.96 -67.35 32.06
N GLY A 12 -6.76 -66.10 32.48
CA GLY A 12 -7.60 -64.95 32.14
C GLY A 12 -7.00 -64.15 30.98
N LEU A 13 -7.86 -63.87 30.00
CA LEU A 13 -7.65 -63.01 28.84
C LEU A 13 -7.31 -61.57 29.30
N TRP A 14 -6.15 -61.04 28.92
CA TRP A 14 -5.81 -59.63 29.17
C TRP A 14 -6.24 -58.77 27.98
N VAL A 15 -7.25 -57.93 28.17
CA VAL A 15 -7.58 -56.82 27.27
C VAL A 15 -6.60 -55.68 27.57
N ILE A 16 -5.67 -55.42 26.65
CA ILE A 16 -4.79 -54.25 26.71
C ILE A 16 -5.62 -53.05 26.23
N VAL A 17 -5.99 -52.17 27.17
CA VAL A 17 -6.48 -50.83 26.85
C VAL A 17 -5.27 -49.99 26.44
N VAL A 18 -5.09 -49.79 25.14
CA VAL A 18 -4.14 -48.81 24.62
C VAL A 18 -4.77 -47.44 24.78
N CYS A 19 -4.38 -46.71 25.82
CA CYS A 19 -4.66 -45.29 25.95
C CYS A 19 -3.90 -44.55 24.84
N LEU A 20 -4.59 -44.20 23.75
CA LEU A 20 -4.08 -43.26 22.76
C LEU A 20 -4.10 -41.85 23.38
N VAL A 21 -2.97 -41.46 23.96
CA VAL A 21 -2.70 -40.07 24.28
C VAL A 21 -2.50 -39.36 22.94
N PRO A 22 -3.31 -38.33 22.57
CA PRO A 22 -3.05 -37.59 21.36
C PRO A 22 -1.73 -36.84 21.54
N TRP A 23 -0.68 -37.34 20.89
CA TRP A 23 0.55 -36.59 20.65
C TRP A 23 0.13 -35.39 19.80
N GLN A 24 0.00 -34.22 20.42
CA GLN A 24 0.02 -32.98 19.66
C GLN A 24 1.43 -32.86 19.10
N THR A 25 1.59 -33.22 17.83
CA THR A 25 2.69 -32.70 17.04
C THR A 25 2.57 -31.18 17.08
N ILE A 26 3.48 -30.51 17.79
CA ILE A 26 3.81 -29.12 17.50
C ILE A 26 4.41 -29.16 16.09
N GLY A 27 3.52 -29.18 15.09
CA GLY A 27 3.88 -28.67 13.79
C GLY A 27 4.07 -27.18 14.01
N GLN A 28 5.31 -26.71 13.94
CA GLN A 28 5.50 -25.39 13.39
C GLN A 28 4.87 -25.45 12.00
N THR A 29 3.62 -25.02 11.88
CA THR A 29 3.18 -24.43 10.62
C THR A 29 4.11 -23.24 10.46
N THR A 30 5.17 -23.43 9.67
CA THR A 30 5.65 -22.33 8.86
C THR A 30 4.46 -21.98 7.99
N ASP A 31 3.57 -21.14 8.51
CA ASP A 31 2.60 -20.45 7.69
C ASP A 31 3.45 -19.48 6.87
N GLY A 32 4.05 -20.02 5.81
CA GLY A 32 4.77 -19.29 4.79
C GLY A 32 3.78 -18.60 3.87
N SER A 33 2.70 -18.03 4.44
CA SER A 33 1.92 -17.02 3.77
C SER A 33 2.89 -15.91 3.37
N PHE A 34 2.90 -15.61 2.09
CA PHE A 34 3.73 -14.55 1.53
C PHE A 34 3.19 -13.25 2.11
N ARG A 35 3.91 -12.64 3.07
CA ARG A 35 3.49 -11.38 3.68
C ARG A 35 3.53 -10.28 2.64
N ASP A 36 2.37 -9.74 2.30
CA ASP A 36 2.21 -8.64 1.35
C ASP A 36 1.01 -7.77 1.75
N ASN A 37 0.61 -6.83 0.91
CA ASN A 37 -0.53 -5.94 1.20
C ASN A 37 -1.91 -6.61 1.04
N LYS A 38 -1.97 -7.92 0.73
CA LYS A 38 -3.20 -8.69 0.60
C LYS A 38 -3.42 -9.50 1.86
N GLY A 39 -4.67 -9.60 2.28
CA GLY A 39 -5.02 -10.41 3.44
C GLY A 39 -6.51 -10.50 3.67
N THR A 40 -6.87 -11.18 4.74
CA THR A 40 -8.27 -11.46 5.12
C THR A 40 -8.76 -10.63 6.31
N GLU A 41 -7.86 -10.02 7.09
CA GLU A 41 -8.21 -9.18 8.24
C GLU A 41 -7.41 -7.88 8.23
N PHE A 42 -8.11 -6.75 8.37
CA PHE A 42 -7.52 -5.43 8.50
C PHE A 42 -8.14 -4.69 9.69
N VAL A 43 -7.31 -3.91 10.38
CA VAL A 43 -7.75 -2.98 11.42
C VAL A 43 -7.01 -1.65 11.20
N LEU A 44 -7.75 -0.62 10.78
CA LEU A 44 -7.21 0.67 10.34
C LEU A 44 -8.10 1.85 10.78
N SER A 45 -7.70 3.08 10.46
CA SER A 45 -8.38 4.33 10.85
C SER A 45 -7.96 5.46 9.91
N PHE A 46 -8.56 6.64 10.08
CA PHE A 46 -8.17 7.86 9.39
C PHE A 46 -7.64 8.88 10.41
N VAL A 47 -6.54 9.56 10.07
CA VAL A 47 -6.04 10.71 10.85
C VAL A 47 -6.84 11.97 10.49
N GLN A 48 -6.63 13.06 11.22
CA GLN A 48 -7.47 14.24 11.13
C GLN A 48 -7.29 14.98 9.80
N ASN A 49 -8.39 15.25 9.09
CA ASN A 49 -8.36 16.12 7.93
C ASN A 49 -8.73 17.56 8.31
N PHE A 50 -8.07 18.55 7.72
CA PHE A 50 -8.36 19.97 7.94
C PHE A 50 -9.77 20.38 7.49
N LYS A 51 -10.22 19.89 6.33
CA LYS A 51 -11.50 20.28 5.74
C LYS A 51 -12.67 19.44 6.24
N ARG A 52 -13.88 20.02 6.19
CA ARG A 52 -15.12 19.45 6.73
C ARG A 52 -16.36 19.67 5.87
N ASP A 53 -16.18 20.01 4.60
CA ASP A 53 -17.23 20.65 3.78
C ASP A 53 -18.23 19.67 3.14
N GLY A 54 -18.06 18.35 3.24
CA GLY A 54 -19.20 17.46 2.93
C GLY A 54 -18.96 15.98 2.64
N HIS A 55 -17.75 15.43 2.72
CA HIS A 55 -17.53 14.04 2.32
C HIS A 55 -16.92 13.15 3.40
N ARG A 56 -17.03 11.86 3.16
CA ARG A 56 -16.86 10.80 4.16
C ARG A 56 -15.64 9.98 3.78
N PRO A 57 -14.79 9.59 4.74
CA PRO A 57 -13.74 8.61 4.50
C PRO A 57 -14.32 7.36 3.84
N GLN A 58 -13.59 6.79 2.89
CA GLN A 58 -14.01 5.63 2.12
C GLN A 58 -12.96 4.53 2.18
N LEU A 59 -13.43 3.29 2.00
CA LEU A 59 -12.58 2.17 1.63
C LEU A 59 -12.82 1.82 0.17
N LEU A 60 -11.75 1.62 -0.57
CA LEU A 60 -11.77 0.98 -1.87
C LEU A 60 -11.16 -0.41 -1.72
N ILE A 61 -11.92 -1.45 -2.06
CA ILE A 61 -11.56 -2.84 -1.80
C ILE A 61 -11.50 -3.58 -3.12
N THR A 62 -10.35 -4.20 -3.44
CA THR A 62 -10.16 -5.03 -4.63
C THR A 62 -9.95 -6.48 -4.24
N GLY A 63 -10.45 -7.41 -5.07
CA GLY A 63 -10.30 -8.85 -4.82
C GLY A 63 -8.98 -9.37 -5.36
N SER A 64 -8.45 -10.44 -4.76
CA SER A 64 -7.25 -11.12 -5.27
C SER A 64 -7.56 -12.32 -6.16
N ASN A 65 -8.82 -12.80 -6.14
CA ASN A 65 -9.24 -14.03 -6.81
C ASN A 65 -10.42 -13.83 -7.77
N GLN A 66 -10.53 -14.69 -8.77
CA GLN A 66 -11.62 -14.65 -9.77
C GLN A 66 -12.99 -15.03 -9.17
N SER A 67 -12.98 -15.86 -8.13
CA SER A 67 -14.18 -16.18 -7.34
C SER A 67 -14.59 -14.97 -6.51
N PRO A 68 -15.90 -14.75 -6.26
CA PRO A 68 -16.32 -13.66 -5.37
C PRO A 68 -15.77 -13.89 -3.97
N THR A 69 -15.24 -12.82 -3.39
CA THR A 69 -14.81 -12.72 -2.00
C THR A 69 -15.80 -11.85 -1.24
N SER A 70 -16.38 -12.38 -0.16
CA SER A 70 -17.32 -11.66 0.69
C SER A 70 -16.55 -10.89 1.75
N VAL A 71 -16.76 -9.57 1.81
CA VAL A 71 -16.06 -8.66 2.72
C VAL A 71 -17.04 -7.98 3.66
N VAL A 72 -16.77 -8.03 4.96
CA VAL A 72 -17.52 -7.35 6.02
C VAL A 72 -16.67 -6.20 6.56
N VAL A 73 -17.22 -4.99 6.52
CA VAL A 73 -16.63 -3.77 7.07
C VAL A 73 -17.44 -3.34 8.28
N ASP A 74 -16.81 -3.27 9.44
CA ASP A 74 -17.41 -2.87 10.71
C ASP A 74 -16.72 -1.60 11.26
N VAL A 75 -17.52 -0.65 11.76
CA VAL A 75 -17.05 0.49 12.57
C VAL A 75 -17.71 0.39 13.95
N PRO A 76 -17.05 -0.29 14.92
CA PRO A 76 -17.70 -0.72 16.16
C PRO A 76 -18.27 0.42 17.01
N VAL A 77 -17.58 1.56 17.06
CA VAL A 77 -17.96 2.68 17.94
C VAL A 77 -19.31 3.32 17.59
N VAL A 78 -19.72 3.24 16.32
CA VAL A 78 -21.01 3.74 15.84
C VAL A 78 -21.97 2.63 15.38
N GLY A 79 -21.59 1.36 15.55
CA GLY A 79 -22.41 0.21 15.15
C GLY A 79 -22.70 0.13 13.65
N PHE A 80 -21.82 0.67 12.80
CA PHE A 80 -21.95 0.56 11.35
C PHE A 80 -21.37 -0.78 10.87
N THR A 81 -22.11 -1.44 9.98
CA THR A 81 -21.68 -2.66 9.28
C THR A 81 -22.09 -2.55 7.82
N SER A 82 -21.21 -2.97 6.92
CA SER A 82 -21.49 -3.11 5.48
C SER A 82 -20.90 -4.42 4.97
N THR A 83 -21.61 -5.08 4.05
CA THR A 83 -21.11 -6.28 3.37
C THR A 83 -21.07 -6.02 1.87
N VAL A 84 -19.93 -6.31 1.25
CA VAL A 84 -19.72 -6.21 -0.19
C VAL A 84 -19.12 -7.50 -0.73
N ASN A 85 -19.23 -7.73 -2.04
CA ASN A 85 -18.53 -8.82 -2.71
C ASN A 85 -17.60 -8.21 -3.76
N VAL A 86 -16.43 -8.82 -3.93
CA VAL A 86 -15.43 -8.34 -4.88
C VAL A 86 -14.73 -9.51 -5.56
N ARG A 87 -14.28 -9.31 -6.81
CA ARG A 87 -13.41 -10.24 -7.55
C ARG A 87 -12.11 -9.55 -7.97
N PHE A 88 -11.17 -10.34 -8.49
CA PHE A 88 -9.95 -9.83 -9.11
C PHE A 88 -10.28 -8.89 -10.27
N GLY A 89 -9.69 -7.69 -10.24
CA GLY A 89 -9.95 -6.63 -11.22
C GLY A 89 -11.23 -5.83 -10.95
N GLU A 90 -12.04 -6.18 -9.95
CA GLU A 90 -13.19 -5.39 -9.50
C GLU A 90 -12.83 -4.55 -8.27
N VAL A 91 -13.58 -3.46 -8.08
CA VAL A 91 -13.49 -2.62 -6.89
C VAL A 91 -14.87 -2.47 -6.23
N ALA A 92 -14.92 -2.61 -4.92
CA ALA A 92 -16.06 -2.25 -4.09
C ALA A 92 -15.71 -1.00 -3.26
N THR A 93 -16.61 -0.01 -3.25
CA THR A 93 -16.47 1.20 -2.44
C THR A 93 -17.38 1.13 -1.22
N VAL A 94 -16.83 1.36 -0.03
CA VAL A 94 -17.60 1.45 1.22
C VAL A 94 -17.43 2.86 1.81
N ASN A 95 -18.54 3.60 1.88
CA ASN A 95 -18.58 4.91 2.53
C ASN A 95 -18.66 4.73 4.05
N LEU A 96 -17.74 5.34 4.80
CA LEU A 96 -17.67 5.20 6.24
C LEU A 96 -18.32 6.37 6.99
N PRO A 97 -18.88 6.15 8.18
CA PRO A 97 -19.30 7.24 9.07
C PRO A 97 -18.07 7.96 9.63
N ARG A 98 -17.81 9.21 9.21
CA ARG A 98 -16.66 10.03 9.63
C ARG A 98 -16.46 10.05 11.15
N ASP A 99 -17.52 10.30 11.90
CA ASP A 99 -17.49 10.39 13.38
C ASP A 99 -16.99 9.10 14.05
N GLY A 100 -17.08 7.96 13.34
CA GLY A 100 -16.61 6.67 13.83
C GLY A 100 -15.20 6.28 13.41
N VAL A 101 -14.55 7.02 12.49
CA VAL A 101 -13.28 6.57 11.86
C VAL A 101 -12.19 7.63 11.76
N GLU A 102 -12.54 8.91 11.89
CA GLU A 102 -11.57 10.01 11.93
C GLU A 102 -11.08 10.25 13.37
N MET A 103 -9.77 10.11 13.59
CA MET A 103 -9.10 10.58 14.80
C MET A 103 -9.03 12.12 14.80
N GLN A 104 -9.09 12.75 15.98
CA GLN A 104 -9.09 14.21 16.09
C GLN A 104 -8.28 14.69 17.29
N GLY A 105 -7.33 15.59 17.05
CA GLY A 105 -6.44 16.15 18.06
C GLY A 105 -5.49 15.13 18.66
N SER A 106 -4.63 15.59 19.57
CA SER A 106 -3.68 14.74 20.28
C SER A 106 -4.32 14.02 21.49
N ARG A 107 -5.11 12.98 21.23
CA ARG A 107 -5.83 12.24 22.28
C ARG A 107 -6.10 10.79 21.90
N LYS A 108 -6.54 9.98 22.88
CA LYS A 108 -7.13 8.66 22.63
C LYS A 108 -8.56 8.74 22.08
N GLY A 109 -8.95 7.69 21.36
CA GLY A 109 -10.27 7.51 20.76
C GLY A 109 -10.61 6.04 20.52
N ARG A 110 -11.64 5.80 19.72
CA ARG A 110 -12.11 4.45 19.33
C ARG A 110 -12.44 4.39 17.84
N ASN A 111 -11.68 5.12 17.04
CA ASN A 111 -11.97 5.43 15.65
C ASN A 111 -11.55 4.31 14.68
N ALA A 112 -11.70 3.04 15.06
CA ALA A 112 -11.20 1.93 14.27
C ALA A 112 -12.24 1.38 13.29
N VAL A 113 -11.75 0.96 12.13
CA VAL A 113 -12.48 0.15 11.15
C VAL A 113 -11.90 -1.26 11.18
N SER A 114 -12.76 -2.27 11.30
CA SER A 114 -12.40 -3.68 11.15
C SER A 114 -12.93 -4.18 9.82
N ILE A 115 -12.08 -4.86 9.05
CA ILE A 115 -12.44 -5.44 7.75
C ILE A 115 -12.11 -6.92 7.83
N ARG A 116 -13.06 -7.78 7.46
CA ARG A 116 -12.88 -9.23 7.39
C ARG A 116 -13.36 -9.75 6.06
N ALA A 117 -12.57 -10.61 5.43
CA ALA A 117 -12.89 -11.26 4.17
C ALA A 117 -12.74 -12.77 4.31
N ASP A 118 -13.44 -13.52 3.45
CA ASP A 118 -13.29 -14.98 3.36
C ASP A 118 -12.10 -15.43 2.49
N ASP A 119 -11.46 -14.49 1.80
CA ASP A 119 -10.28 -14.68 0.96
C ASP A 119 -9.49 -13.34 0.85
N ASP A 120 -8.29 -13.38 0.28
CA ASP A 120 -7.38 -12.24 0.22
C ASP A 120 -7.95 -11.08 -0.60
N ILE A 121 -7.95 -9.90 0.01
CA ILE A 121 -8.32 -8.62 -0.61
C ILE A 121 -7.18 -7.60 -0.45
N THR A 122 -7.19 -6.57 -1.27
CA THR A 122 -6.43 -5.34 -1.03
C THR A 122 -7.39 -4.22 -0.63
N VAL A 123 -6.97 -3.39 0.33
CA VAL A 123 -7.76 -2.28 0.83
C VAL A 123 -6.99 -0.98 0.65
N TYR A 124 -7.66 0.04 0.15
CA TYR A 124 -7.16 1.43 0.13
C TYR A 124 -8.08 2.29 0.99
N GLY A 125 -7.49 3.07 1.89
CA GLY A 125 -8.21 4.11 2.63
C GLY A 125 -8.09 5.43 1.89
N VAL A 126 -9.21 6.11 1.68
CA VAL A 126 -9.23 7.40 1.00
C VAL A 126 -10.00 8.40 1.84
N PHE A 127 -9.37 9.53 2.17
CA PHE A 127 -10.04 10.63 2.85
C PHE A 127 -10.20 11.80 1.90
N SER A 128 -11.24 11.75 1.07
CA SER A 128 -11.53 12.84 0.14
C SER A 128 -12.39 13.93 0.78
N GLU A 129 -11.85 15.14 0.79
CA GLU A 129 -12.59 16.38 1.04
C GLU A 129 -12.33 17.36 -0.09
N ARG A 130 -13.14 18.43 -0.17
CA ARG A 130 -12.91 19.46 -1.18
C ARG A 130 -11.57 20.15 -0.93
N ASP A 131 -10.66 20.05 -1.92
CA ASP A 131 -9.31 20.62 -1.88
C ASP A 131 -8.48 20.12 -0.68
N SER A 132 -8.76 18.88 -0.21
CA SER A 132 -8.06 18.26 0.90
C SER A 132 -8.21 16.74 0.89
N SER A 133 -7.62 16.08 -0.10
CA SER A 133 -7.65 14.62 -0.22
C SER A 133 -6.25 14.02 -0.17
N ASP A 134 -6.18 12.79 0.32
CA ASP A 134 -5.11 11.84 0.03
C ASP A 134 -5.64 10.42 0.29
N GLY A 135 -4.84 9.40 0.00
CA GLY A 135 -5.18 8.02 0.28
C GLY A 135 -3.95 7.18 0.60
N TYR A 136 -4.17 6.00 1.15
CA TYR A 136 -3.10 5.09 1.55
C TYR A 136 -3.45 3.64 1.22
N LEU A 137 -2.41 2.81 1.05
CA LEU A 137 -2.54 1.36 0.96
C LEU A 137 -2.71 0.77 2.37
N GLY A 138 -3.85 0.14 2.63
CA GLY A 138 -4.12 -0.56 3.89
C GLY A 138 -3.29 -1.82 4.03
N LEU A 139 -2.72 -2.04 5.22
CA LEU A 139 -1.92 -3.22 5.53
C LEU A 139 -2.72 -4.23 6.39
N PRO A 140 -2.71 -5.52 6.04
CA PRO A 140 -3.43 -6.55 6.79
C PRO A 140 -2.76 -6.84 8.15
N THR A 141 -3.52 -7.39 9.08
CA THR A 141 -3.09 -7.58 10.48
C THR A 141 -1.92 -8.54 10.66
N ASP A 142 -1.66 -9.43 9.69
CA ASP A 142 -0.55 -10.39 9.66
C ASP A 142 0.78 -9.77 9.17
N VAL A 143 0.73 -8.57 8.58
CA VAL A 143 1.90 -7.76 8.21
C VAL A 143 2.29 -6.76 9.29
N LEU A 144 1.35 -6.33 10.13
CA LEU A 144 1.61 -5.36 11.19
C LEU A 144 2.71 -5.85 12.15
N GLY A 145 3.44 -4.91 12.73
CA GLY A 145 4.58 -5.15 13.60
C GLY A 145 4.55 -4.28 14.84
N THR A 146 5.67 -4.25 15.55
CA THR A 146 5.79 -3.65 16.88
C THR A 146 6.74 -2.45 16.92
N GLU A 147 7.31 -2.07 15.79
CA GLU A 147 8.27 -0.97 15.71
C GLU A 147 8.06 -0.17 14.43
N TYR A 148 7.91 1.16 14.60
CA TYR A 148 7.69 2.10 13.52
C TYR A 148 8.50 3.36 13.74
N LEU A 149 8.91 3.99 12.64
CA LEU A 149 9.24 5.42 12.62
C LEU A 149 8.34 6.09 11.60
N VAL A 150 7.79 7.24 11.96
CA VAL A 150 6.77 7.92 11.16
C VAL A 150 7.41 8.97 10.25
N PRO A 151 7.08 9.01 8.95
CA PRO A 151 7.39 10.13 8.07
C PRO A 151 6.21 11.11 7.98
N CYS A 152 6.45 12.37 8.30
CA CYS A 152 5.54 13.50 8.05
C CYS A 152 6.17 14.43 7.01
N ASN A 153 5.52 15.56 6.70
CA ASN A 153 6.14 16.64 5.95
C ASN A 153 6.48 17.83 6.87
N THR A 154 7.51 18.60 6.46
CA THR A 154 7.92 19.83 7.12
C THR A 154 6.76 20.80 7.25
N VAL A 155 6.47 21.26 8.48
CA VAL A 155 5.47 22.30 8.73
C VAL A 155 6.05 23.65 8.30
N THR A 156 5.73 24.08 7.08
CA THR A 156 6.41 25.22 6.45
C THR A 156 5.85 26.59 6.83
N SER A 157 4.65 26.69 7.42
CA SER A 157 4.12 27.90 8.06
C SER A 157 2.66 27.74 8.46
N ASN A 158 2.34 27.87 9.75
CA ASN A 158 1.02 28.39 10.14
C ASN A 158 0.89 29.78 9.47
N ARG A 159 -0.04 29.95 8.52
CA ARG A 159 -0.31 31.19 7.78
C ARG A 159 -1.63 31.81 8.23
N PRO A 160 -1.67 32.47 9.40
CA PRO A 160 -2.88 33.12 9.89
C PRO A 160 -3.41 34.18 8.91
N GLU A 161 -2.55 34.83 8.13
CA GLU A 161 -2.94 35.80 7.10
C GLU A 161 -3.70 35.19 5.92
N GLU A 162 -3.53 33.90 5.66
CA GLU A 162 -4.26 33.13 4.62
C GLU A 162 -5.39 32.28 5.23
N GLY A 163 -5.61 32.35 6.56
CA GLY A 163 -6.62 31.57 7.27
C GLY A 163 -6.21 30.14 7.62
N PHE A 164 -4.95 29.76 7.39
CA PHE A 164 -4.41 28.44 7.72
C PHE A 164 -3.67 28.49 9.05
N VAL A 165 -4.38 28.24 10.15
CA VAL A 165 -3.81 28.19 11.51
C VAL A 165 -3.96 26.77 12.04
N HIS A 166 -2.94 26.26 12.71
CA HIS A 166 -2.90 24.90 13.27
C HIS A 166 -2.96 23.83 12.18
N ILE A 167 -1.87 23.72 11.43
CA ILE A 167 -1.68 22.71 10.37
C ILE A 167 -0.60 21.68 10.78
N PRO A 168 -0.80 20.96 11.90
CA PRO A 168 0.25 20.17 12.50
C PRO A 168 0.65 18.97 11.63
N SER A 169 1.88 18.50 11.83
CA SER A 169 2.21 17.12 11.48
C SER A 169 1.52 16.16 12.45
N GLU A 170 1.21 14.96 12.00
CA GLU A 170 0.47 14.01 12.82
C GLU A 170 0.77 12.55 12.51
N PHE A 171 0.53 11.69 13.48
CA PHE A 171 0.46 10.26 13.27
C PHE A 171 -0.60 9.64 14.19
N GLY A 172 -1.19 8.54 13.73
CA GLY A 172 -2.25 7.82 14.42
C GLY A 172 -1.90 6.36 14.62
N LEU A 173 -2.33 5.77 15.74
CA LEU A 173 -2.17 4.35 16.05
C LEU A 173 -3.53 3.70 16.27
N VAL A 174 -3.65 2.44 15.88
CA VAL A 174 -4.84 1.61 16.12
C VAL A 174 -4.44 0.32 16.83
N GLY A 175 -5.06 0.06 17.98
CA GLY A 175 -4.90 -1.18 18.73
C GLY A 175 -5.57 -2.35 18.02
N VAL A 176 -4.80 -3.39 17.72
CA VAL A 176 -5.30 -4.63 17.08
C VAL A 176 -5.64 -5.69 18.12
N TYR A 177 -4.97 -5.65 19.26
CA TYR A 177 -5.12 -6.56 20.38
C TYR A 177 -5.37 -5.80 21.68
N ASP A 178 -6.06 -6.44 22.62
CA ASP A 178 -6.27 -5.89 23.95
C ASP A 178 -4.96 -5.80 24.74
N ASN A 179 -4.89 -4.81 25.65
CA ASN A 179 -3.75 -4.60 26.53
C ASN A 179 -2.42 -4.54 25.77
N THR A 180 -2.36 -3.74 24.70
CA THR A 180 -1.13 -3.48 23.94
C THR A 180 -0.39 -2.32 24.57
N ALA A 181 0.77 -2.58 25.16
CA ALA A 181 1.61 -1.53 25.73
C ALA A 181 2.35 -0.81 24.61
N VAL A 182 2.31 0.52 24.62
CA VAL A 182 2.91 1.39 23.60
C VAL A 182 3.84 2.40 24.25
N LYS A 183 5.01 2.59 23.66
CA LYS A 183 5.99 3.62 23.99
C LYS A 183 6.26 4.47 22.75
N ILE A 184 6.20 5.78 22.91
CA ILE A 184 6.41 6.72 21.83
C ILE A 184 7.50 7.69 22.22
N LEU A 185 8.49 7.85 21.34
CA LEU A 185 9.56 8.81 21.45
C LEU A 185 9.36 9.89 20.37
N PRO A 186 8.69 11.01 20.69
CA PRO A 186 8.45 12.07 19.73
C PRO A 186 9.76 12.81 19.40
N ARG A 187 9.91 13.26 18.14
CA ARG A 187 11.07 14.07 17.70
C ARG A 187 10.90 15.55 17.96
N GLN A 188 9.69 15.98 18.27
CA GLN A 188 9.32 17.36 18.57
C GLN A 188 8.56 17.43 19.88
N HIS A 189 8.37 18.65 20.37
CA HIS A 189 7.43 18.90 21.46
C HIS A 189 6.01 18.52 21.02
N VAL A 190 5.28 17.87 21.94
CA VAL A 190 3.87 17.50 21.73
C VAL A 190 3.08 17.74 23.00
N ILE A 191 1.79 18.03 22.82
CA ILE A 191 0.81 17.99 23.90
C ILE A 191 -0.09 16.79 23.61
N PHE A 192 -0.20 15.86 24.55
CA PHE A 192 -1.05 14.68 24.43
C PHE A 192 -1.88 14.52 25.72
N GLU A 193 -3.22 14.44 25.58
CA GLU A 193 -4.15 14.37 26.71
C GLU A 193 -3.87 15.42 27.81
N ASP A 194 -3.71 16.67 27.38
CA ASP A 194 -3.40 17.85 28.22
C ASP A 194 -2.04 17.78 28.96
N GLN A 195 -1.18 16.82 28.63
CA GLN A 195 0.18 16.71 29.14
C GLN A 195 1.21 17.14 28.08
N SER A 196 2.19 17.94 28.49
CA SER A 196 3.28 18.39 27.64
C SER A 196 4.43 17.40 27.71
N TYR A 197 4.99 17.05 26.55
CA TYR A 197 6.17 16.20 26.42
C TYR A 197 7.21 16.91 25.54
N ASP A 198 8.42 17.05 26.06
CA ASP A 198 9.53 17.58 25.27
C ASP A 198 9.99 16.55 24.22
N ALA A 199 10.72 17.00 23.20
CA ALA A 199 11.33 16.10 22.23
C ALA A 199 12.23 15.07 22.92
N GLY A 200 12.00 13.78 22.65
CA GLY A 200 12.71 12.67 23.29
C GLY A 200 12.15 12.26 24.66
N GLU A 201 11.12 12.91 25.18
CA GLU A 201 10.41 12.44 26.38
C GLU A 201 9.44 11.31 26.02
N THR A 202 9.50 10.18 26.72
CA THR A 202 8.72 8.99 26.35
C THR A 202 7.28 9.08 26.83
N ILE A 203 6.34 9.01 25.88
CA ILE A 203 4.92 8.80 26.18
C ILE A 203 4.69 7.30 26.30
N THR A 204 4.09 6.86 27.42
CA THR A 204 3.70 5.46 27.62
C THR A 204 2.20 5.35 27.78
N THR A 205 1.57 4.45 27.03
CA THR A 205 0.13 4.21 27.13
C THR A 205 -0.19 2.74 26.85
N THR A 206 -1.46 2.37 27.00
CA THR A 206 -1.98 1.06 26.63
C THR A 206 -3.17 1.25 25.70
N LEU A 207 -3.22 0.48 24.61
CA LEU A 207 -4.34 0.43 23.69
C LEU A 207 -5.05 -0.92 23.79
N ASN A 208 -6.37 -0.90 23.88
CA ASN A 208 -7.18 -2.08 23.66
C ASN A 208 -7.50 -2.29 22.17
N LYS A 209 -8.07 -3.44 21.82
CA LYS A 209 -8.54 -3.68 20.45
C LYS A 209 -9.55 -2.61 20.08
N PHE A 210 -9.34 -1.99 18.92
CA PHE A 210 -10.13 -0.87 18.37
C PHE A 210 -10.02 0.46 19.12
N GLU A 211 -9.17 0.59 20.13
CA GLU A 211 -8.77 1.90 20.62
C GLU A 211 -7.80 2.55 19.65
N THR A 212 -7.92 3.86 19.50
CA THR A 212 -7.04 4.68 18.67
C THR A 212 -6.34 5.71 19.52
N MET A 213 -5.23 6.24 19.02
CA MET A 213 -4.61 7.45 19.57
C MET A 213 -3.97 8.23 18.44
N GLN A 214 -4.03 9.56 18.52
CA GLN A 214 -3.36 10.46 17.59
C GLN A 214 -2.44 11.40 18.36
N ILE A 215 -1.32 11.76 17.74
CA ILE A 215 -0.36 12.75 18.24
C ILE A 215 -0.10 13.76 17.15
N GLN A 216 -0.14 15.04 17.52
CA GLN A 216 0.09 16.18 16.65
C GLN A 216 1.19 17.08 17.23
N SER A 217 1.93 17.75 16.35
CA SER A 217 2.90 18.78 16.69
C SER A 217 2.84 19.92 15.67
N ASP A 218 3.08 21.15 16.13
CA ASP A 218 3.28 22.31 15.26
C ASP A 218 4.60 22.24 14.47
N ASP A 219 5.47 21.26 14.76
CA ASP A 219 6.71 20.97 14.05
C ASP A 219 6.66 19.61 13.34
N ASP A 220 7.69 19.28 12.56
CA ASP A 220 7.80 18.02 11.81
C ASP A 220 8.13 16.83 12.72
N LEU A 221 7.16 15.92 12.91
CA LEU A 221 7.28 14.70 13.72
C LEU A 221 8.07 13.57 13.06
N THR A 222 8.64 13.79 11.88
CA THR A 222 9.39 12.75 11.17
C THR A 222 10.49 12.14 12.03
N GLY A 223 10.53 10.81 12.05
CA GLY A 223 11.49 10.04 12.84
C GLY A 223 11.03 9.76 14.28
N SER A 224 9.83 10.20 14.68
CA SER A 224 9.25 9.79 15.96
C SER A 224 9.10 8.27 15.98
N ARG A 225 9.56 7.63 17.05
CA ARG A 225 9.65 6.17 17.14
C ARG A 225 8.54 5.62 18.00
N ILE A 226 7.86 4.60 17.50
CA ILE A 226 6.79 3.88 18.18
C ILE A 226 7.30 2.46 18.44
N ILE A 227 7.19 2.00 19.69
CA ILE A 227 7.51 0.63 20.09
C ILE A 227 6.31 0.08 20.86
N SER A 228 5.85 -1.11 20.50
CA SER A 228 4.79 -1.82 21.21
C SER A 228 5.19 -3.26 21.54
N ASP A 229 4.44 -3.91 22.43
CA ASP A 229 4.62 -5.33 22.75
C ASP A 229 3.77 -6.27 21.88
N LYS A 230 2.78 -5.72 21.17
CA LYS A 230 1.91 -6.40 20.21
C LYS A 230 1.71 -5.56 18.94
N PRO A 231 1.36 -6.17 17.80
CA PRO A 231 1.16 -5.43 16.56
C PRO A 231 0.12 -4.30 16.68
N VAL A 232 0.45 -3.16 16.05
CA VAL A 232 -0.44 -1.99 15.93
C VAL A 232 -0.47 -1.51 14.49
N ALA A 233 -1.57 -0.91 14.06
CA ALA A 233 -1.60 -0.18 12.79
C ALA A 233 -1.16 1.27 13.01
N VAL A 234 -0.35 1.81 12.10
CA VAL A 234 0.21 3.17 12.19
C VAL A 234 -0.05 3.94 10.92
N LEU A 235 -0.62 5.14 11.04
CA LEU A 235 -0.77 6.11 9.97
C LEU A 235 0.09 7.34 10.28
N SER A 236 0.59 8.01 9.26
CA SER A 236 1.41 9.21 9.39
C SER A 236 1.08 10.22 8.31
N GLY A 237 1.22 11.51 8.61
CA GLY A 237 0.95 12.57 7.66
C GLY A 237 0.92 13.96 8.28
N ASN A 238 0.06 14.81 7.73
CA ASN A 238 -0.21 16.15 8.24
C ASN A 238 -1.71 16.43 8.10
N VAL A 239 -2.27 17.17 9.06
CA VAL A 239 -3.66 17.64 8.98
C VAL A 239 -3.88 18.46 7.71
N PHE A 240 -2.89 19.28 7.39
CA PHE A 240 -2.76 20.03 6.16
C PHE A 240 -1.30 20.40 5.97
N THR A 241 -0.80 20.41 4.74
CA THR A 241 0.56 20.85 4.45
C THR A 241 0.73 21.40 3.05
N SER A 242 1.69 22.31 2.91
CA SER A 242 2.28 22.64 1.62
C SER A 242 3.62 21.92 1.44
N VAL A 243 3.92 21.47 0.23
CA VAL A 243 5.20 20.83 -0.12
C VAL A 243 5.94 21.72 -1.12
N GLY A 244 7.09 22.24 -0.71
CA GLY A 244 7.88 23.24 -1.44
C GLY A 244 8.59 24.17 -0.47
N THR A 245 9.35 25.14 -0.97
CA THR A 245 9.98 26.13 -0.08
C THR A 245 8.95 27.16 0.40
N ALA A 246 9.15 27.73 1.60
CA ALA A 246 8.23 28.73 2.16
C ALA A 246 7.97 29.95 1.25
N ALA A 247 8.88 30.28 0.34
CA ALA A 247 8.72 31.36 -0.63
C ALA A 247 7.81 30.97 -1.82
N GLU A 248 7.75 29.68 -2.15
CA GLU A 248 7.05 29.13 -3.31
C GLU A 248 5.61 28.70 -2.98
N VAL A 249 5.38 28.31 -1.74
CA VAL A 249 4.07 27.83 -1.28
C VAL A 249 3.22 29.02 -0.80
N ARG A 250 2.12 29.32 -1.50
CA ARG A 250 1.11 30.33 -1.13
C ARG A 250 -0.28 29.81 -1.48
N GLY A 251 -1.23 29.84 -0.54
CA GLY A 251 -2.62 29.44 -0.77
C GLY A 251 -2.83 28.05 -1.37
N SER A 252 -1.92 27.09 -1.18
CA SER A 252 -1.99 25.73 -1.74
C SER A 252 -1.48 24.71 -0.73
N GLY A 253 -2.16 23.57 -0.65
CA GLY A 253 -1.85 22.51 0.31
C GLY A 253 -3.03 21.57 0.49
N THR A 254 -2.78 20.40 1.08
CA THR A 254 -3.82 19.41 1.37
C THR A 254 -3.48 18.67 2.64
N HIS A 255 -4.45 17.94 3.18
CA HIS A 255 -4.18 16.78 4.02
C HIS A 255 -3.30 15.77 3.27
N ILE A 256 -2.32 15.17 3.95
CA ILE A 256 -1.55 14.04 3.40
C ILE A 256 -1.54 12.89 4.40
N VAL A 257 -1.53 11.65 3.91
CA VAL A 257 -1.51 10.46 4.78
C VAL A 257 -0.92 9.25 4.08
N GLU A 258 -0.17 8.44 4.83
CA GLU A 258 0.20 7.07 4.45
C GLU A 258 0.06 6.12 5.64
N MET A 259 -0.25 4.85 5.36
CA MET A 259 -0.15 3.78 6.36
C MET A 259 1.28 3.24 6.36
N ILE A 260 1.93 3.28 7.51
CA ILE A 260 3.36 3.05 7.61
C ILE A 260 3.63 1.56 7.87
N PRO A 261 4.45 0.89 7.03
CA PRO A 261 4.86 -0.49 7.29
C PRO A 261 5.86 -0.54 8.46
N PRO A 262 5.89 -1.64 9.24
CA PRO A 262 6.81 -1.78 10.37
C PRO A 262 8.27 -1.79 9.88
N VAL A 263 9.20 -1.37 10.74
CA VAL A 263 10.64 -1.30 10.43
C VAL A 263 11.19 -2.64 9.91
N SER A 264 10.65 -3.76 10.38
CA SER A 264 11.07 -5.11 9.98
C SER A 264 10.85 -5.43 8.49
N THR A 265 10.06 -4.64 7.77
CA THR A 265 9.73 -4.84 6.34
C THR A 265 10.33 -3.75 5.44
N TRP A 266 11.13 -2.83 5.99
CA TRP A 266 11.76 -1.75 5.23
C TRP A 266 12.90 -2.26 4.35
N GLY A 267 13.01 -1.71 3.14
CA GLY A 267 14.02 -2.15 2.16
C GLY A 267 15.30 -1.31 2.15
N LYS A 268 16.16 -1.58 1.16
CA LYS A 268 17.49 -0.97 1.02
C LYS A 268 17.83 -0.44 -0.36
N GLU A 269 17.00 -0.70 -1.36
CA GLU A 269 17.26 -0.37 -2.76
C GLU A 269 15.98 0.21 -3.36
N PHE A 270 16.09 1.38 -4.00
CA PHE A 270 14.94 2.14 -4.47
C PHE A 270 15.19 2.73 -5.86
N ALA A 271 14.16 2.63 -6.69
CA ALA A 271 14.06 3.29 -7.98
C ALA A 271 13.23 4.57 -7.82
N LEU A 272 13.84 5.73 -8.02
CA LEU A 272 13.16 7.02 -7.91
C LEU A 272 12.66 7.45 -9.28
N VAL A 273 11.34 7.52 -9.42
CA VAL A 273 10.63 7.87 -10.64
C VAL A 273 9.90 9.19 -10.42
N PRO A 274 10.14 10.22 -11.25
CA PRO A 274 9.41 11.48 -11.13
C PRO A 274 7.94 11.28 -11.50
N LEU A 275 7.05 12.02 -10.85
CA LEU A 275 5.63 11.99 -11.20
C LEU A 275 5.40 12.61 -12.59
N LYS A 276 4.41 12.11 -13.32
CA LYS A 276 3.97 12.69 -14.60
C LYS A 276 3.26 14.03 -14.34
N GLU A 277 3.23 14.90 -15.34
CA GLU A 277 2.61 16.24 -15.32
C GLU A 277 3.29 17.30 -14.43
N ARG A 278 4.16 16.87 -13.49
CA ARG A 278 4.94 17.77 -12.62
C ARG A 278 6.04 18.50 -13.38
N GLN A 279 6.27 19.77 -13.06
CA GLN A 279 7.20 20.65 -13.79
C GLN A 279 8.49 20.96 -13.03
N LYS A 280 8.45 21.06 -11.70
CA LYS A 280 9.61 21.41 -10.84
C LYS A 280 10.14 20.22 -10.05
N GLY A 281 9.64 19.03 -10.34
CA GLY A 281 10.01 17.79 -9.69
C GLY A 281 9.34 17.59 -8.33
N ASP A 282 9.73 16.51 -7.67
CA ASP A 282 9.13 16.05 -6.43
C ASP A 282 10.15 16.07 -5.29
N VAL A 283 9.65 16.11 -4.06
CA VAL A 283 10.48 16.03 -2.86
C VAL A 283 10.57 14.57 -2.44
N PHE A 284 11.78 14.07 -2.21
CA PHE A 284 12.03 12.73 -1.70
C PHE A 284 12.65 12.81 -0.31
N ARG A 285 12.22 11.92 0.59
CA ARG A 285 12.72 11.81 1.94
C ARG A 285 13.08 10.37 2.26
N VAL A 286 14.36 10.13 2.56
CA VAL A 286 14.85 8.84 3.05
C VAL A 286 15.02 8.89 4.56
N LEU A 287 14.32 8.02 5.27
CA LEU A 287 14.30 7.92 6.73
C LEU A 287 15.05 6.66 7.18
N ALA A 288 16.03 6.82 8.07
CA ALA A 288 16.84 5.72 8.59
C ALA A 288 16.24 5.11 9.87
N ALA A 289 16.09 3.79 9.91
CA ALA A 289 15.65 3.07 11.11
C ALA A 289 16.77 2.88 12.14
N ASN A 290 18.03 2.90 11.70
CA ASN A 290 19.19 2.57 12.52
C ASN A 290 20.29 3.62 12.38
N ASP A 291 21.10 3.73 13.42
CA ASP A 291 22.30 4.55 13.44
C ASP A 291 23.27 4.17 12.32
N ASP A 292 24.12 5.11 11.90
CA ASP A 292 25.15 4.91 10.88
C ASP A 292 24.64 4.27 9.56
N THR A 293 23.43 4.66 9.13
CA THR A 293 22.88 4.24 7.84
C THR A 293 23.52 5.06 6.73
N GLN A 294 24.32 4.40 5.88
CA GLN A 294 24.93 5.02 4.72
C GLN A 294 23.92 5.05 3.57
N VAL A 295 23.61 6.23 3.06
CA VAL A 295 22.70 6.47 1.94
C VAL A 295 23.49 6.90 0.72
N ASN A 296 23.33 6.18 -0.38
CA ASN A 296 23.97 6.45 -1.66
C ASN A 296 22.91 6.76 -2.72
N LEU A 297 22.83 8.01 -3.15
CA LEU A 297 22.01 8.42 -4.28
C LEU A 297 22.90 8.61 -5.52
N THR A 298 22.54 7.99 -6.64
CA THR A 298 23.39 7.98 -7.84
C THR A 298 23.75 9.39 -8.30
N GLY A 299 25.04 9.70 -8.41
CA GLY A 299 25.53 11.03 -8.82
C GLY A 299 25.53 12.09 -7.70
N ASN A 300 25.34 11.68 -6.45
CA ASN A 300 25.42 12.53 -5.26
C ASN A 300 26.48 11.97 -4.30
N VAL A 301 27.01 12.84 -3.42
CA VAL A 301 27.92 12.41 -2.34
C VAL A 301 27.12 11.58 -1.32
N PRO A 302 27.63 10.41 -0.88
CA PRO A 302 26.99 9.62 0.16
C PRO A 302 26.75 10.41 1.45
N ARG A 303 25.70 10.07 2.18
CA ARG A 303 25.38 10.64 3.49
C ARG A 303 25.22 9.55 4.53
N THR A 304 25.57 9.86 5.78
CA THR A 304 25.29 9.00 6.92
C THR A 304 24.13 9.59 7.70
N LEU A 305 23.13 8.76 8.01
CA LEU A 305 21.97 9.11 8.83
C LEU A 305 21.98 8.30 10.12
N GLN A 306 21.62 8.93 11.23
CA GLN A 306 21.35 8.25 12.49
C GLN A 306 19.90 7.75 12.57
N ALA A 307 19.58 6.92 13.57
CA ALA A 307 18.22 6.40 13.73
C ALA A 307 17.21 7.56 13.91
N GLY A 308 16.15 7.56 13.10
CA GLY A 308 15.15 8.62 13.09
C GLY A 308 15.57 9.91 12.39
N GLU A 309 16.80 9.99 11.85
CA GLU A 309 17.18 11.06 10.95
C GLU A 309 16.72 10.76 9.52
N PHE A 310 16.44 11.83 8.77
CA PHE A 310 16.10 11.75 7.38
C PHE A 310 16.97 12.67 6.51
N TRP A 311 17.11 12.31 5.24
CA TRP A 311 17.63 13.20 4.21
C TRP A 311 16.54 13.54 3.20
N GLU A 312 16.27 14.83 3.05
CA GLU A 312 15.35 15.36 2.05
C GLU A 312 16.09 15.99 0.87
N PHE A 313 15.57 15.77 -0.34
CA PHE A 313 16.09 16.40 -1.55
C PHE A 313 15.01 16.50 -2.64
N ASN A 314 15.17 17.48 -3.54
CA ASN A 314 14.32 17.65 -4.71
C ASN A 314 14.87 16.87 -5.92
N LEU A 315 14.01 16.10 -6.58
CA LEU A 315 14.34 15.39 -7.82
C LEU A 315 13.59 16.04 -9.01
N PRO A 316 14.29 16.64 -10.00
CA PRO A 316 13.63 17.25 -11.16
C PRO A 316 12.81 16.24 -11.99
N SER A 317 11.69 16.69 -12.58
CA SER A 317 10.70 15.84 -13.29
C SER A 317 11.22 15.03 -14.50
N TYR A 318 12.44 15.31 -14.94
CA TYR A 318 13.12 14.66 -16.08
C TYR A 318 14.29 13.76 -15.63
N ARG A 319 14.47 13.54 -14.32
CA ARG A 319 15.57 12.75 -13.76
C ARG A 319 15.04 11.51 -13.05
N TYR A 320 15.62 10.37 -13.39
CA TYR A 320 15.48 9.11 -12.69
C TYR A 320 16.73 8.87 -11.86
N LYS A 321 16.58 8.30 -10.68
CA LYS A 321 17.71 8.01 -9.79
C LYS A 321 17.57 6.64 -9.15
N HIS A 322 18.72 6.09 -8.78
CA HIS A 322 18.81 4.90 -7.95
C HIS A 322 19.39 5.30 -6.60
N LEU A 323 18.73 4.85 -5.52
CA LEU A 323 19.13 5.06 -4.14
C LEU A 323 19.35 3.70 -3.46
N THR A 324 20.48 3.55 -2.78
CA THR A 324 20.77 2.40 -1.92
C THR A 324 21.12 2.82 -0.51
N THR A 325 20.82 1.96 0.45
CA THR A 325 21.18 2.15 1.86
C THR A 325 21.91 0.93 2.43
N SER A 326 22.82 1.13 3.39
CA SER A 326 23.51 0.01 4.06
C SER A 326 22.59 -0.77 5.03
N LYS A 327 21.62 -0.08 5.62
CA LYS A 327 20.64 -0.59 6.59
C LYS A 327 19.21 -0.24 6.13
N PRO A 328 18.17 -0.95 6.62
CA PRO A 328 16.78 -0.69 6.23
C PRO A 328 16.39 0.79 6.36
N ALA A 329 15.72 1.30 5.33
CA ALA A 329 15.25 2.68 5.27
C ALA A 329 13.84 2.72 4.65
N LEU A 330 13.09 3.77 4.99
CA LEU A 330 11.82 4.08 4.33
C LEU A 330 12.05 5.25 3.39
N LEU A 331 11.55 5.15 2.16
CA LEU A 331 11.60 6.23 1.18
C LEU A 331 10.20 6.73 0.89
N VAL A 332 10.02 8.04 0.99
CA VAL A 332 8.76 8.73 0.72
C VAL A 332 8.95 9.75 -0.39
N GLN A 333 7.99 9.82 -1.31
CA GLN A 333 7.87 10.83 -2.35
C GLN A 333 6.70 11.74 -2.01
N TYR A 334 6.95 13.04 -1.97
CA TYR A 334 5.94 14.07 -1.79
C TYR A 334 5.79 14.82 -3.11
N SER A 335 4.57 14.79 -3.67
CA SER A 335 4.23 15.71 -4.75
C SER A 335 4.25 17.14 -4.22
N LYS A 336 4.72 18.10 -5.00
CA LYS A 336 4.75 19.50 -4.55
C LYS A 336 3.36 20.13 -4.51
N SER A 337 3.21 21.23 -3.78
CA SER A 337 2.02 22.08 -3.91
C SER A 337 1.93 22.73 -5.28
N LYS A 338 0.70 23.05 -5.71
CA LYS A 338 0.42 23.67 -7.01
C LYS A 338 1.28 24.88 -7.28
N THR A 339 1.39 25.81 -6.32
CA THR A 339 2.16 27.05 -6.53
C THR A 339 3.66 26.81 -6.59
N ALA A 340 4.16 25.82 -5.83
CA ALA A 340 5.58 25.47 -5.84
C ALA A 340 6.00 24.75 -7.12
N ASP A 341 5.11 23.95 -7.71
CA ASP A 341 5.38 23.28 -8.97
C ASP A 341 4.99 24.09 -10.20
N GLN A 342 4.12 25.09 -10.04
CA GLN A 342 3.49 25.81 -11.15
C GLN A 342 2.74 24.88 -12.10
N ALA A 343 2.13 23.82 -11.54
CA ALA A 343 1.37 22.81 -12.25
C ALA A 343 0.26 22.24 -11.36
N ARG A 344 -0.65 21.47 -11.95
CA ARG A 344 -1.58 20.65 -11.16
C ARG A 344 -0.81 19.58 -10.39
N ALA A 345 -1.19 19.21 -9.17
CA ALA A 345 -2.19 19.74 -8.24
C ALA A 345 -1.53 20.15 -6.91
N ASP A 346 -2.34 20.26 -5.86
CA ASP A 346 -1.88 20.26 -4.47
C ASP A 346 -1.22 18.92 -4.09
N PRO A 347 -0.44 18.88 -3.00
CA PRO A 347 0.52 17.80 -2.79
C PRO A 347 -0.18 16.48 -2.46
N PHE A 348 0.60 15.40 -2.39
CA PHE A 348 0.20 14.15 -1.72
C PHE A 348 1.47 13.49 -1.20
N MET A 349 1.33 12.54 -0.29
CA MET A 349 2.43 11.73 0.21
C MET A 349 2.30 10.31 -0.32
N MET A 350 3.42 9.71 -0.75
CA MET A 350 3.40 8.35 -1.26
C MET A 350 4.65 7.59 -0.83
N LEU A 351 4.48 6.38 -0.30
CA LEU A 351 5.61 5.48 -0.08
C LEU A 351 6.23 5.04 -1.42
N VAL A 352 7.55 5.04 -1.51
CA VAL A 352 8.26 4.47 -2.66
C VAL A 352 8.64 3.03 -2.33
N PRO A 353 8.08 2.03 -3.03
CA PRO A 353 8.41 0.63 -2.78
C PRO A 353 9.90 0.38 -2.97
N ALA A 354 10.52 -0.34 -2.03
CA ALA A 354 11.84 -0.89 -2.26
C ALA A 354 11.78 -1.98 -3.34
N VAL A 355 12.90 -2.22 -4.04
CA VAL A 355 12.99 -3.26 -5.07
C VAL A 355 12.64 -4.65 -4.51
N SER A 356 13.00 -4.92 -3.25
CA SER A 356 12.65 -6.16 -2.55
C SER A 356 11.15 -6.31 -2.23
N GLN A 357 10.37 -5.24 -2.38
CA GLN A 357 8.92 -5.20 -2.13
C GLN A 357 8.11 -5.27 -3.43
N PHE A 358 8.75 -5.45 -4.58
CA PHE A 358 8.09 -5.60 -5.87
C PHE A 358 7.28 -6.91 -5.93
N ALA A 359 6.18 -6.89 -6.67
CA ALA A 359 5.28 -8.03 -6.87
C ALA A 359 5.12 -8.35 -8.36
N ALA A 360 4.56 -9.51 -8.66
CA ALA A 360 4.33 -9.96 -10.04
C ALA A 360 2.92 -9.60 -10.57
N ASN A 361 2.02 -9.18 -9.69
CA ASN A 361 0.65 -8.84 -10.04
C ASN A 361 0.08 -7.80 -9.07
N TYR A 362 -0.72 -6.89 -9.63
CA TYR A 362 -1.36 -5.80 -8.92
C TYR A 362 -2.82 -5.69 -9.36
N SER A 363 -3.72 -5.48 -8.40
CA SER A 363 -5.09 -5.04 -8.65
C SER A 363 -5.35 -3.81 -7.80
N PHE A 364 -5.54 -2.67 -8.46
CA PHE A 364 -5.63 -1.36 -7.84
C PHE A 364 -6.75 -0.56 -8.50
N THR A 365 -7.11 0.56 -7.89
CA THR A 365 -8.16 1.44 -8.39
C THR A 365 -7.66 2.87 -8.39
N THR A 366 -8.24 3.70 -9.25
CA THR A 366 -8.16 5.16 -9.12
C THR A 366 -9.06 5.64 -7.98
N VAL A 367 -8.76 6.82 -7.44
CA VAL A 367 -9.69 7.57 -6.59
C VAL A 367 -10.60 8.39 -7.49
N ASP A 368 -11.90 8.15 -7.42
CA ASP A 368 -12.88 8.89 -8.22
C ASP A 368 -13.19 10.26 -7.59
N PHE A 369 -12.52 11.30 -8.08
CA PHE A 369 -12.83 12.68 -7.71
C PHE A 369 -14.09 13.23 -8.39
N ALA A 370 -14.82 12.44 -9.19
CA ALA A 370 -16.10 12.87 -9.76
C ALA A 370 -17.14 13.20 -8.69
N VAL A 371 -17.01 12.64 -7.49
CA VAL A 371 -17.81 13.04 -6.31
C VAL A 371 -17.66 14.54 -6.02
N LEU A 372 -16.48 15.11 -6.28
CA LEU A 372 -16.17 16.54 -6.17
C LEU A 372 -16.47 17.33 -7.45
N ARG A 373 -17.00 16.68 -8.51
CA ARG A 373 -17.18 17.22 -9.87
C ARG A 373 -15.88 17.77 -10.48
N LEU A 374 -14.75 17.20 -10.11
CA LEU A 374 -13.44 17.57 -10.62
C LEU A 374 -13.03 16.64 -11.75
N VAL A 375 -12.39 17.20 -12.79
CA VAL A 375 -11.76 16.40 -13.86
C VAL A 375 -10.36 16.02 -13.40
N GLY A 376 -10.17 14.71 -13.16
CA GLY A 376 -8.90 14.14 -12.74
C GLY A 376 -8.08 13.54 -13.88
N THR A 377 -6.77 13.44 -13.68
CA THR A 377 -5.83 12.60 -14.46
C THR A 377 -5.30 11.50 -13.56
N TYR A 378 -5.00 10.32 -14.14
CA TYR A 378 -4.62 9.13 -13.39
C TYR A 378 -3.41 8.46 -14.03
N HIS A 379 -2.41 8.17 -13.21
CA HIS A 379 -1.08 7.84 -13.68
C HIS A 379 -0.46 6.69 -12.88
N LEU A 380 0.37 5.90 -13.57
CA LEU A 380 1.20 4.87 -12.95
C LEU A 380 2.67 5.19 -13.15
N ASN A 381 3.47 5.01 -12.11
CA ASN A 381 4.90 4.77 -12.26
C ASN A 381 5.15 3.26 -12.20
N VAL A 382 5.78 2.71 -13.22
CA VAL A 382 6.13 1.28 -13.30
C VAL A 382 7.64 1.14 -13.37
N VAL A 383 8.23 0.27 -12.55
CA VAL A 383 9.66 -0.04 -12.53
C VAL A 383 9.86 -1.54 -12.72
N VAL A 384 10.64 -1.95 -13.70
CA VAL A 384 10.91 -3.36 -13.99
C VAL A 384 12.32 -3.56 -14.52
N SER A 385 12.86 -4.78 -14.46
CA SER A 385 14.06 -5.13 -15.21
C SER A 385 13.87 -4.81 -16.70
N THR A 386 14.86 -4.17 -17.31
CA THR A 386 14.78 -3.71 -18.71
C THR A 386 14.53 -4.86 -19.69
N SER A 387 15.03 -6.06 -19.39
CA SER A 387 14.82 -7.25 -20.22
C SER A 387 13.39 -7.79 -20.17
N GLU A 388 12.62 -7.47 -19.13
CA GLU A 388 11.32 -8.09 -18.85
C GLU A 388 10.12 -7.18 -19.18
N LYS A 389 10.34 -5.92 -19.54
CA LYS A 389 9.26 -4.93 -19.73
C LYS A 389 8.19 -5.34 -20.76
N GLU A 390 8.54 -6.12 -21.78
CA GLU A 390 7.62 -6.56 -22.85
C GLU A 390 6.58 -7.59 -22.34
N GLY A 391 6.83 -8.21 -21.18
CA GLY A 391 5.92 -9.16 -20.56
C GLY A 391 4.83 -8.52 -19.70
N LEU A 392 4.86 -7.20 -19.49
CA LEU A 392 3.84 -6.49 -18.72
C LEU A 392 2.49 -6.43 -19.46
N ARG A 393 1.39 -6.55 -18.72
CA ARG A 393 0.01 -6.50 -19.21
C ARG A 393 -0.84 -5.60 -18.33
N LEU A 394 -1.38 -4.53 -18.89
CA LEU A 394 -2.37 -3.65 -18.24
C LEU A 394 -3.75 -4.08 -18.71
N ASP A 395 -4.63 -4.44 -17.78
CA ASP A 395 -5.98 -4.94 -18.06
C ASP A 395 -5.96 -6.07 -19.11
N ASP A 396 -5.07 -7.05 -18.90
CA ASP A 396 -4.76 -8.19 -19.78
C ASP A 396 -4.19 -7.85 -21.16
N ASN A 397 -4.01 -6.56 -21.49
CA ASN A 397 -3.46 -6.11 -22.76
C ASN A 397 -1.96 -5.81 -22.67
N PRO A 398 -1.14 -6.16 -23.69
CA PRO A 398 0.24 -5.67 -23.78
C PRO A 398 0.29 -4.14 -23.66
N LEU A 399 1.32 -3.65 -22.97
CA LEU A 399 1.59 -2.22 -22.90
C LEU A 399 1.79 -1.65 -24.32
N ASP A 400 1.30 -0.43 -24.57
CA ASP A 400 1.46 0.25 -25.85
C ASP A 400 2.95 0.39 -26.23
N SER A 401 3.28 0.00 -27.46
CA SER A 401 4.60 0.17 -28.08
C SER A 401 5.13 1.61 -28.06
N GLY A 402 4.25 2.61 -27.96
CA GLY A 402 4.61 4.03 -27.86
C GLY A 402 5.09 4.48 -26.48
N ILE A 403 4.98 3.65 -25.44
CA ILE A 403 5.39 3.99 -24.07
C ILE A 403 6.90 4.29 -24.03
N GLN A 404 7.22 5.43 -23.45
CA GLN A 404 8.60 5.87 -23.28
C GLN A 404 9.21 5.28 -22.01
N TRP A 405 10.23 4.44 -22.18
CA TRP A 405 10.99 3.84 -21.10
C TRP A 405 12.26 4.62 -20.82
N SER A 406 12.56 4.86 -19.56
CA SER A 406 13.80 5.50 -19.11
C SER A 406 14.61 4.53 -18.26
N VAL A 407 15.87 4.30 -18.63
CA VAL A 407 16.80 3.50 -17.83
C VAL A 407 17.08 4.21 -16.51
N ILE A 408 17.04 3.46 -15.41
CA ILE A 408 17.41 3.97 -14.10
C ILE A 408 18.94 3.90 -13.97
N PRO A 409 19.64 5.05 -13.84
CA PRO A 409 21.09 5.08 -13.86
C PRO A 409 21.73 4.15 -12.82
N GLY A 410 22.74 3.38 -13.24
CA GLY A 410 23.47 2.47 -12.36
C GLY A 410 22.78 1.15 -12.07
N THR A 411 21.70 0.81 -12.78
CA THR A 411 20.94 -0.44 -12.59
C THR A 411 20.60 -1.09 -13.94
N GLN A 412 20.02 -2.29 -13.89
CA GLN A 412 19.39 -2.94 -15.06
C GLN A 412 17.89 -2.63 -15.18
N MET A 413 17.36 -1.77 -14.32
CA MET A 413 15.94 -1.42 -14.30
C MET A 413 15.63 -0.28 -15.27
N SER A 414 14.42 -0.30 -15.80
CA SER A 414 13.81 0.81 -16.53
C SER A 414 12.49 1.18 -15.88
N ALA A 415 12.11 2.44 -16.02
CA ALA A 415 10.85 2.96 -15.55
C ALA A 415 10.02 3.57 -16.68
N ALA A 416 8.70 3.49 -16.53
CA ALA A 416 7.74 4.14 -17.41
C ALA A 416 6.67 4.87 -16.58
N ARG A 417 6.07 5.90 -17.19
CA ARG A 417 4.94 6.65 -16.64
C ARG A 417 3.75 6.46 -17.57
N LEU A 418 2.71 5.79 -17.09
CA LEU A 418 1.55 5.38 -17.88
C LEU A 418 0.34 6.23 -17.53
N ASP A 419 -0.54 6.49 -18.51
CA ASP A 419 -1.89 7.01 -18.25
C ASP A 419 -2.85 5.83 -18.09
N VAL A 420 -3.82 5.95 -17.17
CA VAL A 420 -4.95 5.04 -17.05
C VAL A 420 -6.25 5.82 -17.00
N MET A 421 -7.37 5.11 -17.26
CA MET A 421 -8.70 5.71 -17.11
C MET A 421 -9.13 5.69 -15.64
N CYS A 422 -10.22 6.39 -15.30
CA CYS A 422 -10.85 6.18 -14.00
C CYS A 422 -11.41 4.75 -13.89
N GLY A 423 -11.18 4.09 -12.77
CA GLY A 423 -11.73 2.79 -12.45
C GLY A 423 -10.73 1.85 -11.78
N SER A 424 -11.08 0.57 -11.82
CA SER A 424 -10.26 -0.53 -11.36
C SER A 424 -9.40 -1.06 -12.51
N HIS A 425 -8.16 -1.41 -12.21
CA HIS A 425 -7.18 -1.88 -13.16
C HIS A 425 -6.37 -3.05 -12.61
N THR A 426 -5.81 -3.83 -13.53
CA THR A 426 -4.82 -4.86 -13.20
C THR A 426 -3.53 -4.59 -13.97
N LEU A 427 -2.39 -4.78 -13.29
CA LEU A 427 -1.09 -4.78 -13.95
C LEU A 427 -0.37 -6.06 -13.54
N VAL A 428 -0.09 -6.91 -14.52
CA VAL A 428 0.51 -8.23 -14.31
C VAL A 428 1.68 -8.44 -15.25
N HIS A 429 2.51 -9.44 -14.96
CA HIS A 429 3.51 -9.94 -15.89
C HIS A 429 3.13 -11.34 -16.39
N ILE A 430 3.40 -11.64 -17.65
CA ILE A 430 3.13 -12.98 -18.25
C ILE A 430 3.89 -14.13 -17.56
N SER A 431 4.97 -13.80 -16.87
CA SER A 431 5.75 -14.71 -16.03
C SER A 431 5.62 -14.27 -14.58
N SER A 432 5.11 -15.17 -13.73
CA SER A 432 4.96 -14.97 -12.28
C SER A 432 6.28 -14.90 -11.51
N ALA A 433 7.41 -15.23 -12.16
CA ALA A 433 8.74 -15.09 -11.59
C ALA A 433 9.33 -13.68 -11.74
N VAL A 434 8.73 -12.82 -12.56
CA VAL A 434 9.18 -11.43 -12.74
C VAL A 434 8.38 -10.52 -11.84
N THR A 435 9.10 -9.78 -10.99
CA THR A 435 8.54 -8.75 -10.12
C THR A 435 8.84 -7.36 -10.68
N PHE A 436 7.93 -6.44 -10.44
CA PHE A 436 8.04 -5.03 -10.83
C PHE A 436 7.38 -4.16 -9.77
N GLY A 437 7.75 -2.89 -9.68
CA GLY A 437 7.18 -1.92 -8.76
C GLY A 437 6.09 -1.09 -9.44
N VAL A 438 5.04 -0.79 -8.70
CA VAL A 438 3.93 0.07 -9.16
C VAL A 438 3.62 1.11 -8.10
N SER A 439 3.55 2.36 -8.51
CA SER A 439 2.99 3.47 -7.73
C SER A 439 1.86 4.09 -8.53
N MET A 440 0.74 4.36 -7.86
CA MET A 440 -0.47 4.91 -8.45
C MET A 440 -0.74 6.28 -7.87
N TYR A 441 -1.11 7.24 -8.73
CA TYR A 441 -1.42 8.59 -8.30
C TYR A 441 -2.35 9.27 -9.30
N GLY A 442 -2.98 10.35 -8.85
CA GLY A 442 -3.81 11.18 -9.71
C GLY A 442 -3.83 12.64 -9.28
N PHE A 443 -4.23 13.49 -10.20
CA PHE A 443 -4.28 14.94 -10.00
C PHE A 443 -5.62 15.50 -10.45
N THR A 444 -6.15 16.44 -9.69
CA THR A 444 -7.15 17.41 -10.15
C THR A 444 -6.50 18.79 -10.22
N ASP A 445 -7.28 19.87 -10.27
CA ASP A 445 -6.69 21.22 -10.30
C ASP A 445 -6.10 21.66 -8.94
N TRP A 446 -6.71 21.22 -7.84
CA TRP A 446 -6.40 21.64 -6.46
C TRP A 446 -6.31 20.47 -5.48
N ASP A 447 -6.21 19.25 -5.99
CA ASP A 447 -6.16 18.05 -5.16
C ASP A 447 -5.36 16.94 -5.84
N GLY A 448 -4.71 16.10 -5.05
CA GLY A 448 -3.90 14.99 -5.51
C GLY A 448 -4.02 13.82 -4.55
N TYR A 449 -3.63 12.65 -5.01
CA TYR A 449 -3.48 11.48 -4.13
C TYR A 449 -2.39 10.57 -4.69
N GLY A 450 -1.80 9.76 -3.84
CA GLY A 450 -0.90 8.71 -4.28
C GLY A 450 -0.77 7.59 -3.26
N TYR A 451 -0.50 6.38 -3.73
CA TYR A 451 -0.16 5.24 -2.89
C TYR A 451 0.60 4.18 -3.71
N PRO A 452 1.36 3.29 -3.05
CA PRO A 452 1.86 2.08 -3.70
C PRO A 452 0.72 1.29 -4.33
N GLY A 453 0.93 0.76 -5.53
CA GLY A 453 -0.02 -0.18 -6.14
C GLY A 453 -0.15 -1.49 -5.34
N GLY A 454 0.89 -1.85 -4.59
CA GLY A 454 0.99 -3.01 -3.72
C GLY A 454 2.42 -3.17 -3.20
N LEU A 455 2.61 -3.95 -2.14
CA LEU A 455 3.88 -4.15 -1.45
C LEU A 455 4.04 -5.61 -1.01
N CYS A 456 5.11 -6.28 -1.41
CA CYS A 456 5.59 -7.47 -0.72
C CYS A 456 6.31 -7.04 0.57
N LEU A 457 5.92 -7.59 1.72
CA LEU A 457 6.32 -7.11 3.06
C LEU A 457 6.89 -8.27 3.92
N ALA A 458 7.77 -9.06 3.31
CA ALA A 458 8.51 -10.10 4.02
C ALA A 458 9.42 -9.48 5.10
N THR A 459 9.42 -10.08 6.30
CA THR A 459 10.22 -9.59 7.43
C THR A 459 11.69 -9.95 7.28
N HIS A 460 12.58 -9.01 7.58
CA HIS A 460 13.99 -9.30 7.75
C HIS A 460 14.22 -9.97 9.11
N THR A 461 14.58 -11.26 9.13
CA THR A 461 15.08 -11.89 10.36
C THR A 461 16.44 -11.27 10.67
N LEU A 462 16.53 -10.46 11.73
CA LEU A 462 17.81 -10.05 12.27
C LEU A 462 18.52 -11.33 12.73
N GLN A 463 19.52 -11.79 11.97
CA GLN A 463 20.43 -12.79 12.48
C GLN A 463 21.22 -12.13 13.61
N ASN A 464 20.89 -12.48 14.85
CA ASN A 464 21.76 -12.24 15.98
C ASN A 464 23.06 -13.02 15.70
N VAL A 465 24.10 -12.32 15.27
CA VAL A 465 25.46 -12.86 15.26
C VAL A 465 25.97 -12.78 16.69
N ASP A 466 25.53 -13.73 17.52
CA ASP A 466 26.28 -14.11 18.71
C ASP A 466 27.51 -14.89 18.24
N GLY A 467 28.64 -14.20 18.16
CA GLY A 467 29.91 -14.76 17.76
C GLY A 467 31.05 -14.12 18.55
N GLY A 468 31.10 -14.44 19.84
CA GLY A 468 32.22 -14.10 20.71
C GLY A 468 33.57 -14.57 20.15
N GLN A 469 34.59 -13.79 20.44
CA GLN A 469 35.98 -14.06 20.06
C GLN A 469 36.43 -15.45 20.49
N ASN A 470 37.08 -16.19 19.58
CA ASN A 470 38.16 -17.07 19.98
C ASN A 470 39.25 -17.16 18.90
N THR A 471 40.44 -16.73 19.29
CA THR A 471 41.71 -16.82 18.57
C THR A 471 42.19 -18.27 18.48
N GLY A 472 42.77 -18.69 17.35
CA GLY A 472 43.65 -19.87 17.37
C GLY A 472 43.85 -20.64 16.06
N HIS A 473 44.90 -20.24 15.34
CA HIS A 473 45.87 -21.09 14.62
C HIS A 473 45.52 -21.78 13.28
N GLN A 474 46.50 -21.62 12.38
CA GLN A 474 46.64 -22.16 11.03
C GLN A 474 46.67 -23.69 11.00
N HIS A 475 46.16 -24.30 9.93
CA HIS A 475 46.96 -25.20 9.08
C HIS A 475 46.30 -25.42 7.71
N SER A 476 47.15 -25.87 6.81
CA SER A 476 47.15 -25.77 5.35
C SER A 476 46.63 -27.01 4.61
N MET A 477 46.42 -26.81 3.30
CA MET A 477 46.59 -27.75 2.17
C MET A 477 45.44 -28.67 1.72
N GLU A 478 45.06 -28.40 0.46
CA GLU A 478 45.00 -29.31 -0.69
C GLU A 478 43.77 -30.18 -0.98
N ALA A 479 43.58 -30.31 -2.29
CA ALA A 479 42.44 -30.81 -3.03
C ALA A 479 42.23 -32.31 -2.90
N ASN A 480 40.99 -32.74 -3.19
CA ASN A 480 40.81 -33.99 -3.93
C ASN A 480 39.54 -33.96 -4.77
N GLU A 481 39.72 -34.04 -6.09
CA GLU A 481 38.70 -34.43 -7.06
C GLU A 481 38.47 -35.94 -6.98
N ASN A 482 37.19 -36.33 -7.01
CA ASN A 482 36.61 -37.49 -7.70
C ASN A 482 35.49 -38.10 -6.87
N MET A 483 34.27 -38.04 -7.39
CA MET A 483 33.28 -39.11 -7.33
C MET A 483 32.13 -38.74 -8.28
N LEU A 484 32.22 -39.22 -9.52
CA LEU A 484 31.14 -39.26 -10.50
C LEU A 484 30.65 -40.71 -10.55
N SER A 485 29.38 -40.96 -10.19
CA SER A 485 28.68 -42.20 -10.57
C SER A 485 27.17 -42.09 -10.37
N THR A 486 26.49 -42.03 -11.51
CA THR A 486 25.24 -42.72 -11.90
C THR A 486 23.90 -42.41 -11.18
N ALA A 487 23.03 -41.66 -11.88
CA ALA A 487 21.58 -41.73 -11.75
C ALA A 487 20.96 -42.00 -13.15
N GLY A 488 20.09 -43.02 -13.22
CA GLY A 488 19.45 -43.51 -14.45
C GLY A 488 18.32 -42.61 -14.98
N PRO A 489 17.71 -42.98 -16.14
CA PRO A 489 16.88 -42.05 -16.93
C PRO A 489 15.50 -41.84 -16.32
N SER A 490 15.05 -40.57 -16.32
CA SER A 490 13.69 -40.17 -15.96
C SER A 490 12.70 -40.63 -17.04
N LYS A 491 11.54 -41.14 -16.58
CA LYS A 491 10.43 -41.54 -17.44
C LYS A 491 9.81 -40.31 -18.11
N THR A 492 9.82 -40.31 -19.44
CA THR A 492 9.06 -39.40 -20.28
C THR A 492 7.55 -39.69 -20.17
N ALA A 493 6.78 -38.69 -19.77
CA ALA A 493 5.32 -38.70 -19.90
C ALA A 493 4.94 -38.22 -21.32
N GLN A 494 4.41 -39.12 -22.15
CA GLN A 494 3.82 -38.79 -23.44
C GLN A 494 2.43 -38.18 -23.24
N TRP A 495 2.22 -36.96 -23.76
CA TRP A 495 0.92 -36.30 -23.80
C TRP A 495 0.12 -36.81 -25.02
N LYS A 496 -1.13 -37.24 -24.79
CA LYS A 496 -2.10 -37.62 -25.81
C LYS A 496 -2.65 -36.39 -26.54
N ASP A 497 -2.96 -36.59 -27.82
CA ASP A 497 -3.45 -35.62 -28.81
C ASP A 497 -4.62 -34.71 -28.36
N TYR A 498 -4.44 -33.41 -28.59
CA TYR A 498 -5.42 -32.31 -28.40
C TYR A 498 -6.23 -32.05 -29.68
N THR A 499 -7.15 -32.95 -30.03
CA THR A 499 -8.03 -32.74 -31.21
C THR A 499 -9.46 -32.30 -30.84
N GLU A 500 -9.93 -32.57 -29.63
CA GLU A 500 -11.30 -32.22 -29.22
C GLU A 500 -11.48 -30.76 -28.77
N SER A 501 -10.42 -30.07 -28.34
CA SER A 501 -10.51 -28.68 -27.86
C SER A 501 -10.73 -27.65 -28.98
N LYS A 502 -10.40 -27.97 -30.24
CA LYS A 502 -10.59 -27.03 -31.37
C LYS A 502 -12.05 -26.92 -31.80
N ILE A 503 -12.84 -27.98 -31.66
CA ILE A 503 -14.26 -27.99 -32.05
C ILE A 503 -15.10 -27.18 -31.05
N LEU A 504 -14.76 -27.24 -29.75
CA LEU A 504 -15.45 -26.47 -28.72
C LEU A 504 -15.19 -24.96 -28.84
N ILE A 505 -13.96 -24.55 -29.18
CA ILE A 505 -13.58 -23.14 -29.32
C ILE A 505 -14.24 -22.51 -30.56
N ILE A 506 -14.29 -23.22 -31.68
CA ILE A 506 -14.97 -22.73 -32.90
C ILE A 506 -16.48 -22.60 -32.68
N GLY A 507 -17.10 -23.53 -31.94
CA GLY A 507 -18.52 -23.45 -31.57
C GLY A 507 -18.85 -22.23 -30.70
N PHE A 508 -17.97 -21.91 -29.74
CA PHE A 508 -18.16 -20.76 -28.85
C PHE A 508 -18.00 -19.42 -29.58
N CYS A 509 -17.03 -19.31 -30.49
CA CYS A 509 -16.84 -18.12 -31.32
C CYS A 509 -18.03 -17.87 -32.28
N ALA A 510 -18.63 -18.92 -32.84
CA ALA A 510 -19.79 -18.79 -33.72
C ALA A 510 -21.04 -18.28 -32.96
N LEU A 511 -21.26 -18.73 -31.73
CA LEU A 511 -22.35 -18.29 -30.86
C LEU A 511 -22.23 -16.80 -30.47
N LEU A 512 -21.02 -16.33 -30.17
CA LEU A 512 -20.76 -14.91 -29.88
C LEU A 512 -21.02 -14.02 -31.11
N LEU A 513 -20.65 -14.49 -32.31
CA LEU A 513 -20.87 -13.73 -33.54
C LEU A 513 -22.37 -13.56 -33.85
N VAL A 514 -23.18 -14.61 -33.63
CA VAL A 514 -24.64 -14.57 -33.83
C VAL A 514 -25.30 -13.62 -32.81
N SER A 515 -24.83 -13.60 -31.56
CA SER A 515 -25.32 -12.67 -30.53
C SER A 515 -25.03 -11.21 -30.89
N MET A 516 -23.82 -10.92 -31.40
CA MET A 516 -23.44 -9.56 -31.80
C MET A 516 -24.24 -9.07 -33.02
N ILE A 517 -24.49 -9.93 -34.01
CA ILE A 517 -25.32 -9.58 -35.18
C ILE A 517 -26.77 -9.30 -34.77
N SER A 518 -27.31 -10.06 -33.81
CA SER A 518 -28.66 -9.86 -33.29
C SER A 518 -28.80 -8.51 -32.54
N GLY A 519 -27.80 -8.16 -31.72
CA GLY A 519 -27.77 -6.87 -31.02
C GLY A 519 -27.70 -5.67 -31.97
N VAL A 520 -26.88 -5.75 -33.03
CA VAL A 520 -26.79 -4.69 -34.06
C VAL A 520 -28.10 -4.55 -34.84
N LEU A 521 -28.82 -5.65 -35.12
CA LEU A 521 -30.14 -5.59 -35.77
C LEU A 521 -31.21 -4.97 -34.86
N GLN A 522 -31.18 -5.24 -33.55
CA GLN A 522 -32.10 -4.61 -32.60
C GLN A 522 -31.89 -3.10 -32.49
N ILE A 523 -30.64 -2.64 -32.41
CA ILE A 523 -30.30 -1.21 -32.38
C ILE A 523 -30.74 -0.51 -33.67
N LYS A 524 -30.53 -1.14 -34.83
CA LYS A 524 -30.94 -0.59 -36.13
C LYS A 524 -32.48 -0.49 -36.29
N ASN A 525 -33.23 -1.38 -35.66
CA ASN A 525 -34.69 -1.32 -35.64
C ASN A 525 -35.24 -0.28 -34.64
N MET A 526 -34.52 -0.01 -33.55
CA MET A 526 -34.88 1.06 -32.60
C MET A 526 -34.69 2.47 -33.21
N CYS A 527 -33.65 2.67 -34.03
CA CYS A 527 -33.38 3.98 -34.65
C CYS A 527 -34.30 4.35 -35.84
N LYS A 528 -35.18 3.44 -36.30
CA LYS A 528 -36.16 3.74 -37.36
C LYS A 528 -37.48 4.33 -36.86
N GLY A 529 -37.69 4.39 -35.54
CA GLY A 529 -38.96 4.81 -34.93
C GLY A 529 -39.10 6.29 -34.60
N THR A 530 -38.06 7.11 -34.77
CA THR A 530 -38.03 8.47 -34.20
C THR A 530 -37.60 9.52 -35.23
N ILE A 531 -38.37 9.68 -36.31
CA ILE A 531 -38.39 10.94 -37.07
C ILE A 531 -39.85 11.27 -37.39
N SER A 532 -40.43 12.17 -36.61
CA SER A 532 -41.69 12.87 -36.91
C SER A 532 -41.49 14.35 -36.63
N SER A 533 -41.82 15.14 -37.64
CA SER A 533 -41.83 16.60 -37.80
C SER A 533 -42.11 17.45 -36.55
N THR A 534 -41.33 18.52 -36.37
CA THR A 534 -41.89 19.85 -36.00
C THR A 534 -40.94 20.99 -36.38
N SER A 535 -41.45 21.86 -37.27
CA SER A 535 -41.27 23.31 -37.41
C SER A 535 -39.91 23.98 -37.15
N MET A 536 -39.32 24.46 -38.25
CA MET A 536 -38.52 25.70 -38.32
C MET A 536 -39.34 26.87 -37.79
N GLU A 537 -38.85 27.55 -36.75
CA GLU A 537 -39.18 28.95 -36.49
C GLU A 537 -37.90 29.78 -36.68
N VAL A 538 -37.98 30.68 -37.64
CA VAL A 538 -37.02 31.74 -37.93
C VAL A 538 -37.33 32.87 -36.94
N LEU A 539 -36.37 33.22 -36.09
CA LEU A 539 -36.41 34.47 -35.35
C LEU A 539 -35.58 35.50 -36.12
N GLU A 540 -36.30 36.37 -36.82
CA GLU A 540 -35.82 37.66 -37.30
C GLU A 540 -35.48 38.55 -36.09
N LEU A 541 -34.27 39.10 -36.09
CA LEU A 541 -33.88 40.22 -35.24
C LEU A 541 -34.25 41.50 -35.99
N GLU A 542 -35.31 42.18 -35.55
CA GLU A 542 -35.55 43.58 -35.90
C GLU A 542 -34.72 44.50 -35.01
N ASP A 543 -33.97 45.37 -35.67
CA ASP A 543 -33.29 46.53 -35.13
C ASP A 543 -34.29 47.49 -34.45
N SER A 544 -33.88 48.02 -33.30
CA SER A 544 -34.24 49.38 -32.90
C SER A 544 -32.95 50.11 -32.56
N ASN A 545 -32.45 50.88 -33.54
CA ASN A 545 -31.54 51.97 -33.29
C ASN A 545 -32.31 53.09 -32.56
N ASP A 546 -31.70 53.58 -31.49
CA ASP A 546 -31.56 55.03 -31.37
C ASP A 546 -30.42 55.45 -32.32
N ASP A 547 -30.82 56.33 -33.24
CA ASP A 547 -30.13 57.09 -34.32
C ASP A 547 -29.51 56.36 -35.53
#